data_AF-B9TH39-F1
#
_entry.id   AF-B9TH39-F1
#
_cell.length_a   1.000
_cell.length_b   1.000
_cell.length_c   1.000
_cell.angle_alpha   90.00
_cell.angle_beta   90.00
_cell.angle_gamma   90.00
#
_symmetry.space_group_name_H-M   'P 1'
#
loop_
_entity.id
_entity.type
_entity.pdbx_description
1 polymer ?
#
loop_
_entity_poly.entity_id
_entity_poly.type
_entity_poly.pdbx_seq_one_letter_code
_entity_poly.pdbx_strand_id
1 'polypeptide(L)'
;MAEDALLCGRLDDAKRYLDKTAGPQSQYLASAVVLLRGAASAAIIGFDAALKTLRRDTGKRKQLFSGMGGYLYLLSMLRSGDAKHLKAAEAYLDIAVRQPKNHDSAVHQQIDMLRQIRAGIMQADAVASLAWEPGLQTQVFQFLLYFWLSLPQLQERKEQLQELVKNAERAGYMFIAGQAAALLGQMGDSDMQTHAQALRSRYGFPDLTTWFERQEGWQRQLTALMNLHQPTAPDAAGSSRLVWLLTYDPRHGLTDIAPVEQKRDARGLWSKGRAVGLKRLRFESEQFDFLTPQDIRAAEAITVAHRGYQSTGLTYEIDPQRAAPMLVNHPLLFWSDLPDMRVEMLSGEPELLVKRSPGNLELRLQPPIPDDNSSVVISKETPTRLRVVNILDEHRKIAAIVGDALNVPAHAEEQVLSAISAISSLVTV
;
A
#
# COMPACT_ATOMS: atom_id res chain seq x y z
N MET A 1 -30.08 0.93 22.65
CA MET A 1 -30.60 -0.36 22.16
C MET A 1 -29.85 -0.85 20.94
N ALA A 2 -29.84 -0.13 19.80
CA ALA A 2 -29.09 -0.58 18.62
C ALA A 2 -27.57 -0.63 18.84
N GLU A 3 -26.98 0.38 19.48
CA GLU A 3 -25.54 0.38 19.81
C GLU A 3 -25.14 -0.74 20.78
N ASP A 4 -25.94 -0.98 21.81
CA ASP A 4 -25.77 -2.12 22.72
C ASP A 4 -25.88 -3.46 21.98
N ALA A 5 -26.83 -3.60 21.04
CA ALA A 5 -26.95 -4.78 20.21
C ALA A 5 -25.70 -5.03 19.33
N LEU A 6 -25.01 -3.99 18.87
CA LEU A 6 -23.72 -4.13 18.18
C LEU A 6 -22.65 -4.73 19.10
N LEU A 7 -22.55 -4.25 20.33
CA LEU A 7 -21.60 -4.76 21.34
C LEU A 7 -21.91 -6.22 21.74
N CYS A 8 -23.18 -6.59 21.75
CA CYS A 8 -23.64 -7.95 21.97
C CYS A 8 -23.53 -8.85 20.72
N GLY A 9 -23.06 -8.34 19.58
CA GLY A 9 -22.99 -9.08 18.32
C GLY A 9 -24.35 -9.40 17.69
N ARG A 10 -25.46 -8.88 18.23
CA ARG A 10 -26.83 -9.12 17.75
C ARG A 10 -27.16 -8.17 16.60
N LEU A 11 -26.50 -8.37 15.46
CA LEU A 11 -26.59 -7.47 14.31
C LEU A 11 -28.01 -7.40 13.71
N ASP A 12 -28.77 -8.50 13.76
CA ASP A 12 -30.15 -8.53 13.29
C ASP A 12 -31.09 -7.75 14.21
N ASP A 13 -30.90 -7.83 15.52
CA ASP A 13 -31.62 -7.01 16.49
C ASP A 13 -31.27 -5.53 16.30
N ALA A 14 -29.99 -5.20 16.10
CA ALA A 14 -29.55 -3.84 15.80
C ALA A 14 -30.26 -3.28 14.57
N LYS A 15 -30.33 -4.05 13.47
CA LYS A 15 -31.08 -3.69 12.26
C LYS A 15 -32.55 -3.46 12.56
N ARG A 16 -33.21 -4.41 13.26
CA ARG A 16 -34.62 -4.32 13.63
C ARG A 16 -34.94 -3.09 14.49
N TYR A 17 -34.06 -2.74 15.42
CA TYR A 17 -34.21 -1.53 16.24
C TYR A 17 -34.10 -0.25 15.43
N LEU A 18 -33.39 -0.30 14.29
CA LEU A 18 -33.17 0.85 13.42
C LEU A 18 -34.28 1.05 12.38
N ASP A 19 -35.05 0.01 12.02
CA ASP A 19 -36.07 0.01 10.95
C ASP A 19 -37.10 1.15 11.06
N LYS A 20 -37.37 1.66 12.27
CA LYS A 20 -38.33 2.76 12.52
C LYS A 20 -37.68 4.04 13.02
N THR A 21 -36.36 4.15 12.92
CA THR A 21 -35.61 5.31 13.37
C THR A 21 -34.99 6.04 12.18
N ALA A 22 -34.99 7.37 12.24
CA ALA A 22 -34.46 8.21 11.18
C ALA A 22 -33.37 9.15 11.73
N GLY A 23 -32.70 9.85 10.81
CA GLY A 23 -31.68 10.84 11.13
C GLY A 23 -30.25 10.27 11.19
N PRO A 24 -29.27 11.14 11.47
CA PRO A 24 -27.86 10.83 11.32
C PRO A 24 -27.40 9.70 12.25
N GLN A 25 -27.92 9.62 13.48
CA GLN A 25 -27.56 8.55 14.42
C GLN A 25 -28.05 7.17 13.95
N SER A 26 -29.25 7.11 13.35
CA SER A 26 -29.79 5.87 12.78
C SER A 26 -28.94 5.39 11.59
N GLN A 27 -28.62 6.31 10.67
CA GLN A 27 -27.77 6.02 9.51
C GLN A 27 -26.37 5.56 9.91
N TYR A 28 -25.79 6.19 10.93
CA TYR A 28 -24.50 5.83 11.51
C TYR A 28 -24.50 4.40 12.05
N LEU A 29 -25.46 4.05 12.90
CA LEU A 29 -25.55 2.69 13.46
C LEU A 29 -25.89 1.64 12.39
N ALA A 30 -26.71 1.98 11.39
CA ALA A 30 -26.99 1.10 10.27
C ALA A 30 -25.72 0.81 9.44
N SER A 31 -24.88 1.83 9.24
CA SER A 31 -23.59 1.67 8.54
C SER A 31 -22.62 0.78 9.32
N ALA A 32 -22.64 0.85 10.66
CA ALA A 32 -21.88 -0.07 11.51
C ALA A 32 -22.35 -1.53 11.36
N VAL A 33 -23.67 -1.77 11.25
CA VAL A 33 -24.20 -3.12 10.93
C VAL A 33 -23.68 -3.60 9.57
N VAL A 34 -23.73 -2.76 8.53
CA VAL A 34 -23.25 -3.09 7.17
C VAL A 34 -21.75 -3.44 7.19
N LEU A 35 -20.95 -2.66 7.92
CA LEU A 35 -19.52 -2.92 8.08
C LEU A 35 -19.26 -4.27 8.76
N LEU A 36 -19.98 -4.55 9.85
CA LEU A 36 -19.88 -5.81 10.59
C LEU A 36 -20.54 -7.00 9.87
N ARG A 37 -21.14 -6.80 8.69
CA ARG A 37 -21.54 -7.87 7.77
C ARG A 37 -20.54 -8.07 6.62
N GLY A 38 -19.42 -7.34 6.63
CA GLY A 38 -18.33 -7.49 5.66
C GLY A 38 -18.40 -6.56 4.45
N ALA A 39 -19.43 -5.70 4.34
CA ALA A 39 -19.60 -4.78 3.22
C ALA A 39 -18.92 -3.42 3.48
N ALA A 40 -17.59 -3.42 3.61
CA ALA A 40 -16.81 -2.26 4.05
C ALA A 40 -16.98 -1.01 3.17
N SER A 41 -16.88 -1.13 1.84
CA SER A 41 -17.02 0.02 0.93
C SER A 41 -18.39 0.68 1.02
N ALA A 42 -19.46 -0.12 1.11
CA ALA A 42 -20.82 0.37 1.27
C ALA A 42 -21.02 1.04 2.63
N ALA A 43 -20.41 0.50 3.69
CA ALA A 43 -20.49 1.07 5.02
C ALA A 43 -19.83 2.45 5.11
N ILE A 44 -18.64 2.64 4.50
CA ILE A 44 -17.94 3.94 4.48
C ILE A 44 -18.82 5.02 3.84
N ILE A 45 -19.47 4.72 2.71
CA ILE A 45 -20.41 5.64 2.05
C ILE A 45 -21.57 6.00 2.99
N GLY A 46 -22.11 5.03 3.71
CA GLY A 46 -23.18 5.24 4.70
C GLY A 46 -22.73 6.12 5.88
N PHE A 47 -21.54 5.87 6.42
CA PHE A 47 -20.95 6.68 7.49
C PHE A 47 -20.70 8.13 7.04
N ASP A 48 -20.17 8.33 5.84
CA ASP A 48 -19.95 9.67 5.27
C ASP A 48 -21.26 10.44 5.11
N ALA A 49 -22.32 9.77 4.62
CA ALA A 49 -23.65 10.35 4.49
C ALA A 49 -24.25 10.71 5.86
N ALA A 50 -24.08 9.84 6.87
CA ALA A 50 -24.52 10.08 8.23
C ALA A 50 -23.79 11.27 8.86
N LEU A 51 -22.46 11.35 8.71
CA LEU A 51 -21.64 12.42 9.27
C LEU A 51 -21.94 13.77 8.60
N LYS A 52 -22.15 13.78 7.28
CA LYS A 52 -22.60 14.97 6.53
C LYS A 52 -23.94 15.47 7.04
N THR A 53 -24.89 14.56 7.25
CA THR A 53 -26.22 14.87 7.79
C THR A 53 -26.10 15.42 9.22
N LEU A 54 -25.32 14.79 10.09
CA LEU A 54 -25.09 15.25 11.46
C LEU A 54 -24.57 16.69 11.50
N ARG A 55 -23.56 17.00 10.68
CA ARG A 55 -22.94 18.33 10.64
C ARG A 55 -23.88 19.39 10.07
N ARG A 56 -24.71 19.01 9.10
CA ARG A 56 -25.76 19.90 8.55
C ARG A 56 -26.81 20.21 9.61
N ASP A 57 -27.34 19.18 10.26
CA ASP A 57 -28.46 19.30 11.19
C ASP A 57 -28.04 20.02 12.49
N THR A 58 -26.79 19.85 12.92
CA THR A 58 -26.24 20.54 14.10
C THR A 58 -25.61 21.90 13.79
N GLY A 59 -25.37 22.23 12.52
CA GLY A 59 -24.61 23.41 12.07
C GLY A 59 -23.12 23.41 12.47
N LYS A 60 -22.63 22.36 13.13
CA LYS A 60 -21.27 22.30 13.70
C LYS A 60 -20.35 21.48 12.81
N ARG A 61 -19.34 22.14 12.22
CA ARG A 61 -18.37 21.50 11.29
C ARG A 61 -17.48 20.43 11.94
N LYS A 62 -17.21 20.54 13.24
CA LYS A 62 -16.32 19.63 13.99
C LYS A 62 -17.06 18.53 14.78
N GLN A 63 -18.30 18.22 14.40
CA GLN A 63 -19.02 17.10 15.01
C GLN A 63 -18.48 15.76 14.55
N LEU A 64 -18.48 14.82 15.51
CA LEU A 64 -18.02 13.44 15.40
C LEU A 64 -19.09 12.52 16.00
N PHE A 65 -19.08 11.24 15.60
CA PHE A 65 -19.86 10.22 16.28
C PHE A 65 -19.09 9.69 17.49
N SER A 66 -19.83 9.36 18.54
CA SER A 66 -19.32 8.70 19.74
C SER A 66 -19.56 7.19 19.70
N GLY A 67 -18.78 6.45 20.48
CA GLY A 67 -18.95 5.00 20.67
C GLY A 67 -18.41 4.13 19.53
N MET A 68 -18.72 2.83 19.62
CA MET A 68 -18.00 1.79 18.87
C MET A 68 -18.08 1.94 17.35
N GLY A 69 -19.21 2.40 16.82
CA GLY A 69 -19.36 2.62 15.37
C GLY A 69 -18.34 3.61 14.81
N GLY A 70 -17.94 4.63 15.59
CA GLY A 70 -16.98 5.66 15.19
C GLY A 70 -15.58 5.08 15.10
N TYR A 71 -15.22 4.18 16.02
CA TYR A 71 -13.96 3.44 15.97
C TYR A 71 -13.90 2.52 14.75
N LEU A 72 -14.98 1.78 14.50
CA LEU A 72 -15.08 0.89 13.34
C LEU A 72 -15.04 1.67 12.02
N TYR A 73 -15.68 2.84 11.96
CA TYR A 73 -15.61 3.74 10.81
C TYR A 73 -14.17 4.21 10.56
N LEU A 74 -13.46 4.70 11.58
CA LEU A 74 -12.05 5.09 11.49
C LEU A 74 -11.17 3.93 10.98
N LEU A 75 -11.27 2.76 11.59
CA LEU A 75 -10.51 1.58 11.16
C LEU A 75 -10.84 1.15 9.73
N SER A 76 -12.11 1.25 9.31
CA SER A 76 -12.52 0.92 7.94
C SER A 76 -11.89 1.86 6.91
N MET A 77 -11.80 3.15 7.21
CA MET A 77 -11.11 4.13 6.36
C MET A 77 -9.61 3.82 6.27
N LEU A 78 -8.96 3.55 7.41
CA LEU A 78 -7.54 3.20 7.47
C LEU A 78 -7.20 1.91 6.70
N ARG A 79 -8.12 0.93 6.71
CA ARG A 79 -7.97 -0.34 5.98
C ARG A 79 -8.18 -0.21 4.47
N SER A 80 -8.93 0.78 4.01
CA SER A 80 -9.42 0.83 2.63
C SER A 80 -8.35 1.01 1.54
N GLY A 81 -7.14 1.47 1.89
CA GLY A 81 -6.06 1.74 0.94
C GLY A 81 -6.27 2.96 0.04
N ASP A 82 -7.42 3.64 0.11
CA ASP A 82 -7.71 4.86 -0.65
C ASP A 82 -7.14 6.09 0.07
N ALA A 83 -6.32 6.88 -0.62
CA ALA A 83 -5.74 8.11 -0.11
C ALA A 83 -6.79 9.12 0.41
N LYS A 84 -7.99 9.17 -0.19
CA LYS A 84 -9.08 10.03 0.30
C LYS A 84 -9.60 9.59 1.65
N HIS A 85 -9.78 8.27 1.85
CA HIS A 85 -10.21 7.73 3.13
C HIS A 85 -9.14 7.91 4.20
N LEU A 86 -7.85 7.76 3.85
CA LEU A 86 -6.74 8.03 4.76
C LEU A 86 -6.74 9.50 5.23
N LYS A 87 -6.89 10.44 4.30
CA LYS A 87 -6.99 11.88 4.60
C LYS A 87 -8.24 12.22 5.42
N ALA A 88 -9.37 11.55 5.16
CA ALA A 88 -10.59 11.72 5.94
C ALA A 88 -10.43 11.18 7.37
N ALA A 89 -9.79 10.02 7.55
CA ALA A 89 -9.48 9.46 8.86
C ALA A 89 -8.53 10.36 9.66
N GLU A 90 -7.49 10.89 9.02
CA GLU A 90 -6.59 11.88 9.63
C GLU A 90 -7.35 13.13 10.09
N ALA A 91 -8.17 13.73 9.22
CA ALA A 91 -8.96 14.91 9.59
C ALA A 91 -9.98 14.61 10.72
N TYR A 92 -10.52 13.39 10.79
CA TYR A 92 -11.39 12.96 11.88
C TYR A 92 -10.62 12.85 13.20
N LEU A 93 -9.46 12.19 13.19
CA LEU A 93 -8.61 12.00 14.37
C LEU A 93 -8.03 13.32 14.88
N ASP A 94 -7.65 14.23 14.00
CA ASP A 94 -7.20 15.59 14.36
C ASP A 94 -8.25 16.36 15.17
N ILE A 95 -9.53 16.15 14.87
CA ILE A 95 -10.62 16.72 15.65
C ILE A 95 -10.77 15.93 16.95
N ALA A 96 -10.80 14.59 16.88
CA ALA A 96 -11.09 13.70 18.00
C ALA A 96 -10.07 13.81 19.14
N VAL A 97 -8.78 13.81 18.84
CA VAL A 97 -7.68 13.87 19.82
C VAL A 97 -7.60 15.26 20.49
N ARG A 98 -8.11 16.31 19.84
CA ARG A 98 -8.16 17.68 20.40
C ARG A 98 -9.41 17.96 21.22
N GLN A 99 -10.38 17.05 21.28
CA GLN A 99 -11.53 17.22 22.16
C GLN A 99 -11.14 17.07 23.64
N PRO A 100 -11.86 17.71 24.58
CA PRO A 100 -11.70 17.44 26.00
C PRO A 100 -11.83 15.94 26.29
N LYS A 101 -11.07 15.45 27.28
CA LYS A 101 -11.05 14.02 27.63
C LYS A 101 -12.48 13.52 27.87
N ASN A 102 -12.86 12.48 27.13
CA ASN A 102 -14.16 11.83 27.15
C ASN A 102 -13.97 10.31 27.11
N HIS A 103 -15.07 9.55 27.09
CA HIS A 103 -15.02 8.09 27.11
C HIS A 103 -14.43 7.48 25.83
N ASP A 104 -14.37 8.23 24.73
CA ASP A 104 -13.82 7.78 23.45
C ASP A 104 -12.33 8.12 23.28
N SER A 105 -11.79 9.02 24.12
CA SER A 105 -10.43 9.56 23.96
C SER A 105 -9.35 8.49 23.90
N ALA A 106 -9.44 7.46 24.75
CA ALA A 106 -8.44 6.40 24.79
C ALA A 106 -8.40 5.58 23.49
N VAL A 107 -9.56 5.22 22.94
CA VAL A 107 -9.63 4.47 21.68
C VAL A 107 -9.23 5.34 20.49
N HIS A 108 -9.62 6.62 20.47
CA HIS A 108 -9.13 7.57 19.45
C HIS A 108 -7.60 7.71 19.47
N GLN A 109 -6.98 7.78 20.66
CA GLN A 109 -5.53 7.80 20.80
C GLN A 109 -4.90 6.51 20.27
N GLN A 110 -5.45 5.34 20.61
CA GLN A 110 -4.96 4.04 20.11
C GLN A 110 -5.00 3.95 18.58
N ILE A 111 -6.10 4.40 17.96
CA ILE A 111 -6.26 4.39 16.49
C ILE A 111 -5.32 5.42 15.83
N ASP A 112 -5.13 6.59 16.42
CA ASP A 112 -4.18 7.58 15.88
C ASP A 112 -2.73 7.09 15.99
N MET A 113 -2.36 6.41 17.08
CA MET A 113 -1.04 5.76 17.17
C MET A 113 -0.86 4.69 16.09
N LEU A 114 -1.88 3.84 15.85
CA LEU A 114 -1.84 2.89 14.74
C LEU A 114 -1.57 3.58 13.39
N ARG A 115 -2.28 4.69 13.12
CA ARG A 115 -2.11 5.48 11.89
C ARG A 115 -0.69 6.05 11.80
N GLN A 116 -0.20 6.73 12.83
CA GLN A 116 1.12 7.36 12.86
C GLN A 116 2.25 6.34 12.71
N ILE A 117 2.12 5.17 13.34
CA ILE A 117 3.11 4.09 13.24
C ILE A 117 3.13 3.48 11.83
N ARG A 118 1.96 3.23 11.24
CA ARG A 118 1.86 2.73 9.86
C ARG A 118 2.35 3.75 8.82
N ALA A 119 2.24 5.04 9.12
CA ALA A 119 2.79 6.12 8.30
C ALA A 119 4.31 6.33 8.50
N GLY A 120 4.96 5.60 9.43
CA GLY A 120 6.38 5.77 9.73
C GLY A 120 6.73 7.03 10.53
N ILE A 121 5.74 7.74 11.07
CA ILE A 121 5.90 8.98 11.84
C ILE A 121 6.29 8.68 13.30
N MET A 122 5.80 7.55 13.83
CA MET A 122 5.98 7.15 15.23
C MET A 122 6.54 5.72 15.32
N GLN A 123 7.40 5.48 16.31
CA GLN A 123 7.90 4.14 16.62
C GLN A 123 6.90 3.36 17.47
N ALA A 124 6.84 2.04 17.26
CA ALA A 124 5.86 1.19 17.93
C ALA A 124 6.07 1.11 19.45
N ASP A 125 7.28 1.32 19.95
CA ASP A 125 7.58 1.32 21.39
C ASP A 125 6.83 2.42 22.16
N ALA A 126 6.40 3.50 21.49
CA ALA A 126 5.54 4.51 22.10
C ALA A 126 4.24 3.91 22.65
N VAL A 127 3.73 2.84 22.03
CA VAL A 127 2.51 2.12 22.44
C VAL A 127 2.68 1.39 23.77
N ALA A 128 3.92 1.02 24.15
CA ALA A 128 4.21 0.39 25.44
C ALA A 128 3.90 1.33 26.63
N SER A 129 3.97 2.64 26.41
CA SER A 129 3.70 3.67 27.43
C SER A 129 2.22 4.00 27.63
N LEU A 130 1.32 3.42 26.83
CA LEU A 130 -0.12 3.64 26.97
C LEU A 130 -0.61 3.11 28.32
N ALA A 131 -1.34 3.96 29.03
CA ALA A 131 -2.01 3.58 30.27
C ALA A 131 -3.01 2.45 30.01
N TRP A 132 -3.07 1.49 30.94
CA TRP A 132 -4.08 0.44 30.91
C TRP A 132 -5.38 0.94 31.52
N GLU A 133 -6.43 1.07 30.71
CA GLU A 133 -7.75 1.53 31.19
C GLU A 133 -8.73 0.34 31.35
N PRO A 134 -9.66 0.40 32.33
CA PRO A 134 -10.51 -0.75 32.68
C PRO A 134 -11.68 -1.01 31.71
N GLY A 135 -11.95 -0.11 30.75
CA GLY A 135 -13.09 -0.24 29.84
C GLY A 135 -12.94 -1.41 28.86
N LEU A 136 -13.95 -2.28 28.75
CA LEU A 136 -13.90 -3.47 27.88
C LEU A 136 -13.60 -3.11 26.41
N GLN A 137 -14.20 -2.02 25.90
CA GLN A 137 -13.91 -1.52 24.55
C GLN A 137 -12.47 -1.04 24.44
N THR A 138 -12.01 -0.21 25.38
CA THR A 138 -10.64 0.30 25.39
C THR A 138 -9.61 -0.82 25.43
N GLN A 139 -9.86 -1.87 26.23
CA GLN A 139 -8.96 -3.03 26.31
C GLN A 139 -8.93 -3.84 25.03
N VAL A 140 -10.08 -4.14 24.40
CA VAL A 140 -10.08 -4.94 23.17
C VAL A 140 -9.37 -4.20 22.03
N PHE A 141 -9.56 -2.88 21.90
CA PHE A 141 -8.82 -2.08 20.92
C PHE A 141 -7.33 -1.97 21.25
N GLN A 142 -6.94 -1.89 22.53
CA GLN A 142 -5.53 -1.92 22.94
C GLN A 142 -4.85 -3.26 22.60
N PHE A 143 -5.52 -4.38 22.84
CA PHE A 143 -4.99 -5.68 22.47
C PHE A 143 -4.93 -5.89 20.95
N LEU A 144 -5.93 -5.42 20.20
CA LEU A 144 -5.87 -5.40 18.74
C LEU A 144 -4.71 -4.55 18.24
N LEU A 145 -4.46 -3.39 18.84
CA LEU A 145 -3.31 -2.54 18.54
C LEU A 145 -1.99 -3.29 18.79
N TYR A 146 -1.84 -3.96 19.94
CA TYR A 146 -0.66 -4.77 20.23
C TYR A 146 -0.47 -5.88 19.19
N PHE A 147 -1.55 -6.54 18.78
CA PHE A 147 -1.51 -7.59 17.78
C PHE A 147 -1.10 -7.08 16.39
N TRP A 148 -1.76 -6.05 15.88
CA TRP A 148 -1.47 -5.49 14.54
C TRP A 148 -0.04 -4.95 14.43
N LEU A 149 0.51 -4.48 15.55
CA LEU A 149 1.88 -3.95 15.65
C LEU A 149 2.90 -5.00 16.13
N SER A 150 2.54 -6.28 16.25
CA SER A 150 3.44 -7.35 16.69
C SER A 150 4.19 -7.05 17.99
N LEU A 151 3.50 -6.44 18.96
CA LEU A 151 4.09 -5.97 20.21
C LEU A 151 4.14 -7.09 21.27
N PRO A 152 5.26 -7.23 22.03
CA PRO A 152 5.41 -8.28 23.04
C PRO A 152 4.41 -8.16 24.18
N GLN A 153 3.88 -6.96 24.43
CA GLN A 153 2.86 -6.69 25.47
C GLN A 153 1.59 -7.53 25.30
N LEU A 154 1.28 -8.00 24.08
CA LEU A 154 0.19 -8.95 23.85
C LEU A 154 0.42 -10.27 24.62
N GLN A 155 1.64 -10.80 24.60
CA GLN A 155 2.00 -12.03 25.31
C GLN A 155 2.12 -11.79 26.81
N GLU A 156 2.75 -10.68 27.21
CA GLU A 156 2.89 -10.31 28.63
C GLU A 156 1.55 -10.17 29.34
N ARG A 157 0.50 -9.80 28.60
CA ARG A 157 -0.85 -9.55 29.14
C ARG A 157 -1.87 -10.63 28.80
N LYS A 158 -1.42 -11.86 28.55
CA LYS A 158 -2.29 -13.00 28.20
C LYS A 158 -3.40 -13.24 29.24
N GLU A 159 -3.07 -13.15 30.53
CA GLU A 159 -4.04 -13.36 31.62
C GLU A 159 -5.15 -12.31 31.60
N GLN A 160 -4.80 -11.03 31.42
CA GLN A 160 -5.79 -9.95 31.30
C GLN A 160 -6.66 -10.13 30.05
N LEU A 161 -6.12 -10.66 28.95
CA LEU A 161 -6.91 -10.96 27.75
C LEU A 161 -7.91 -12.11 28.01
N GLN A 162 -7.52 -13.13 28.76
CA GLN A 162 -8.43 -14.20 29.19
C GLN A 162 -9.54 -13.68 30.13
N GLU A 163 -9.20 -12.77 31.04
CA GLU A 163 -10.19 -12.09 31.88
C GLU A 163 -11.16 -11.24 31.06
N LEU A 164 -10.66 -10.53 30.03
CA LEU A 164 -11.47 -9.73 29.13
C LEU A 164 -12.54 -10.58 28.43
N VAL A 165 -12.18 -11.78 27.93
CA VAL A 165 -13.16 -12.73 27.36
C VAL A 165 -14.24 -13.05 28.39
N LYS A 166 -13.84 -13.54 29.58
CA LYS A 166 -14.79 -13.94 30.64
C LYS A 166 -15.69 -12.79 31.09
N ASN A 167 -15.15 -11.58 31.18
CA ASN A 167 -15.90 -10.40 31.62
C ASN A 167 -16.89 -9.94 30.55
N ALA A 168 -16.46 -9.92 29.28
CA ALA A 168 -17.33 -9.57 28.16
C ALA A 168 -18.48 -10.56 28.00
N GLU A 169 -18.23 -11.86 28.16
CA GLU A 169 -19.27 -12.90 28.09
C GLU A 169 -20.29 -12.79 29.23
N ARG A 170 -19.80 -12.63 30.46
CA ARG A 170 -20.68 -12.41 31.63
C ARG A 170 -21.56 -11.18 31.47
N ALA A 171 -21.04 -10.13 30.82
CA ALA A 171 -21.79 -8.92 30.51
C ALA A 171 -22.67 -9.02 29.25
N GLY A 172 -22.60 -10.13 28.49
CA GLY A 172 -23.36 -10.31 27.25
C GLY A 172 -22.76 -9.66 25.99
N TYR A 173 -21.57 -9.06 26.09
CA TYR A 173 -20.88 -8.38 24.99
C TYR A 173 -20.11 -9.36 24.08
N MET A 174 -20.86 -10.20 23.37
CA MET A 174 -20.33 -11.30 22.57
C MET A 174 -19.43 -10.85 21.40
N PHE A 175 -19.61 -9.62 20.90
CA PHE A 175 -18.70 -9.07 19.90
C PHE A 175 -17.30 -8.89 20.51
N ILE A 176 -17.21 -8.23 21.67
CA ILE A 176 -15.95 -8.00 22.38
C ILE A 176 -15.30 -9.33 22.77
N ALA A 177 -16.09 -10.26 23.34
CA ALA A 177 -15.61 -11.59 23.71
C ALA A 177 -15.04 -12.35 22.50
N GLY A 178 -15.72 -12.31 21.35
CA GLY A 178 -15.28 -12.94 20.12
C GLY A 178 -13.97 -12.37 19.59
N GLN A 179 -13.78 -11.05 19.64
CA GLN A 179 -12.51 -10.42 19.22
C GLN A 179 -11.36 -10.77 20.18
N ALA A 180 -11.61 -10.75 21.48
CA ALA A 180 -10.61 -11.10 22.49
C ALA A 180 -10.21 -12.60 22.42
N ALA A 181 -11.17 -13.49 22.20
CA ALA A 181 -10.91 -14.91 22.00
C ALA A 181 -10.13 -15.18 20.69
N ALA A 182 -10.42 -14.43 19.62
CA ALA A 182 -9.68 -14.54 18.36
C ALA A 182 -8.19 -14.19 18.56
N LEU A 183 -7.90 -13.15 19.36
CA LEU A 183 -6.53 -12.77 19.72
C LEU A 183 -5.80 -13.87 20.49
N LEU A 184 -6.45 -14.53 21.47
CA LEU A 184 -5.88 -15.69 22.16
C LEU A 184 -5.60 -16.85 21.19
N GLY A 185 -6.50 -17.07 20.22
CA GLY A 185 -6.29 -18.03 19.15
C GLY A 185 -5.03 -17.73 18.32
N GLN A 186 -4.80 -16.47 17.97
CA GLN A 186 -3.58 -16.04 17.28
C GLN A 186 -2.31 -16.20 18.13
N MET A 187 -2.44 -16.36 19.45
CA MET A 187 -1.35 -16.65 20.38
C MET A 187 -1.12 -18.16 20.59
N GLY A 188 -1.84 -19.02 19.86
CA GLY A 188 -1.70 -20.48 19.90
C GLY A 188 -2.69 -21.19 20.83
N ASP A 189 -3.72 -20.51 21.35
CA ASP A 189 -4.78 -21.12 22.16
C ASP A 189 -5.88 -21.70 21.25
N SER A 190 -5.79 -23.00 20.93
CA SER A 190 -6.70 -23.69 20.01
C SER A 190 -8.17 -23.69 20.48
N ASP A 191 -8.38 -23.74 21.80
CA ASP A 191 -9.72 -23.74 22.39
C ASP A 191 -10.37 -22.37 22.20
N MET A 192 -9.62 -21.30 22.47
CA MET A 192 -10.08 -19.93 22.22
C MET A 192 -10.27 -19.63 20.74
N GLN A 193 -9.44 -20.19 19.85
CA GLN A 193 -9.64 -20.08 18.40
C GLN A 193 -10.97 -20.69 17.95
N THR A 194 -11.27 -21.90 18.44
CA THR A 194 -12.52 -22.62 18.16
C THR A 194 -13.72 -21.84 18.71
N HIS A 195 -13.59 -21.32 19.93
CA HIS A 195 -14.62 -20.51 20.58
C HIS A 195 -14.91 -19.20 19.82
N ALA A 196 -13.86 -18.49 19.40
CA ALA A 196 -13.99 -17.29 18.58
C ALA A 196 -14.67 -17.57 17.23
N GLN A 197 -14.36 -18.72 16.59
CA GLN A 197 -15.05 -19.15 15.38
C GLN A 197 -16.54 -19.43 15.64
N ALA A 198 -16.88 -20.12 16.73
CA ALA A 198 -18.26 -20.41 17.09
C ALA A 198 -19.07 -19.11 17.32
N LEU A 199 -18.51 -18.13 18.02
CA LEU A 199 -19.15 -16.82 18.22
C LEU A 199 -19.35 -16.07 16.89
N ARG A 200 -18.34 -16.04 16.02
CA ARG A 200 -18.45 -15.42 14.68
C ARG A 200 -19.52 -16.09 13.83
N SER A 201 -19.56 -17.42 13.79
CA SER A 201 -20.58 -18.17 13.03
C SER A 201 -21.98 -17.92 13.57
N ARG A 202 -22.14 -17.86 14.90
CA ARG A 202 -23.44 -17.65 15.55
C ARG A 202 -23.98 -16.22 15.36
N TYR A 203 -23.14 -15.21 15.50
CA TYR A 203 -23.55 -13.81 15.52
C TYR A 203 -23.27 -13.05 14.22
N GLY A 204 -22.48 -13.64 13.31
CA GLY A 204 -22.27 -13.15 11.95
C GLY A 204 -21.42 -11.88 11.84
N PHE A 205 -20.54 -11.63 12.81
CA PHE A 205 -19.59 -10.51 12.81
C PHE A 205 -18.18 -10.93 12.32
N PRO A 206 -17.34 -10.01 11.81
CA PRO A 206 -16.02 -10.32 11.30
C PRO A 206 -14.98 -10.49 12.42
N ASP A 207 -13.80 -10.98 12.01
CA ASP A 207 -12.61 -11.02 12.83
C ASP A 207 -11.75 -9.78 12.60
N LEU A 208 -11.63 -8.91 13.60
CA LEU A 208 -10.85 -7.69 13.52
C LEU A 208 -9.35 -7.96 13.45
N THR A 209 -8.86 -9.13 13.88
CA THR A 209 -7.43 -9.48 13.76
C THR A 209 -6.97 -9.46 12.30
N THR A 210 -7.87 -9.76 11.36
CA THR A 210 -7.61 -9.78 9.91
C THR A 210 -7.72 -8.42 9.22
N TRP A 211 -8.08 -7.35 9.93
CA TRP A 211 -8.33 -6.04 9.31
C TRP A 211 -7.06 -5.32 8.93
N PHE A 212 -5.96 -5.60 9.60
CA PHE A 212 -4.64 -5.09 9.26
C PHE A 212 -3.66 -6.25 9.23
N GLU A 213 -2.81 -6.27 8.20
CA GLU A 213 -1.68 -7.19 8.19
C GLU A 213 -0.81 -6.93 9.41
N ARG A 214 -0.48 -8.02 10.10
CA ARG A 214 0.44 -8.02 11.23
C ARG A 214 1.82 -7.61 10.70
N GLN A 215 2.26 -6.40 11.04
CA GLN A 215 3.55 -5.92 10.57
C GLN A 215 4.62 -6.31 11.58
N GLU A 216 5.56 -7.16 11.17
CA GLU A 216 6.73 -7.49 11.99
C GLU A 216 7.66 -6.27 12.10
N GLY A 217 8.45 -6.18 13.18
CA GLY A 217 9.32 -5.01 13.45
C GLY A 217 10.24 -4.65 12.28
N TRP A 218 10.78 -5.66 11.61
CA TRP A 218 11.69 -5.50 10.46
C TRP A 218 10.95 -5.07 9.17
N GLN A 219 9.76 -5.60 8.89
CA GLN A 219 8.93 -5.18 7.74
C GLN A 219 8.51 -3.71 7.84
N ARG A 220 8.33 -3.19 9.06
CA ARG A 220 8.02 -1.78 9.32
C ARG A 220 9.19 -0.85 9.10
N GLN A 221 10.37 -1.22 9.61
CA GLN A 221 11.57 -0.44 9.37
C GLN A 221 11.89 -0.40 7.87
N LEU A 222 11.70 -1.53 7.16
CA LEU A 222 11.81 -1.58 5.71
C LEU A 222 10.76 -0.71 5.01
N THR A 223 9.48 -0.78 5.39
CA THR A 223 8.40 0.03 4.80
C THR A 223 8.58 1.53 5.08
N ALA A 224 9.01 1.90 6.29
CA ALA A 224 9.30 3.29 6.65
C ALA A 224 10.54 3.81 5.89
N LEU A 225 11.57 2.98 5.73
CA LEU A 225 12.72 3.30 4.89
C LEU A 225 12.33 3.39 3.40
N MET A 226 11.44 2.52 2.91
CA MET A 226 10.90 2.59 1.55
C MET A 226 10.05 3.84 1.35
N ASN A 227 9.26 4.24 2.35
CA ASN A 227 8.42 5.44 2.31
C ASN A 227 9.23 6.74 2.46
N LEU A 228 10.39 6.70 3.12
CA LEU A 228 11.38 7.79 3.15
C LEU A 228 12.01 8.04 1.76
N HIS A 229 12.08 7.01 0.91
CA HIS A 229 12.60 7.09 -0.45
C HIS A 229 11.50 7.17 -1.52
N GLN A 230 10.22 7.03 -1.14
CA GLN A 230 9.12 7.38 -2.03
C GLN A 230 8.94 8.89 -1.96
N PRO A 231 9.26 9.64 -3.03
CA PRO A 231 8.67 10.95 -3.16
C PRO A 231 7.16 10.74 -3.16
N THR A 232 6.50 11.19 -2.10
CA THR A 232 5.05 11.36 -2.08
C THR A 232 4.72 12.04 -3.39
N ALA A 233 3.96 11.36 -4.26
CA ALA A 233 3.47 11.99 -5.48
C ALA A 233 2.90 13.34 -5.04
N PRO A 234 3.41 14.48 -5.56
CA PRO A 234 2.74 15.73 -5.33
C PRO A 234 1.29 15.48 -5.72
N ASP A 235 0.40 15.63 -4.76
CA ASP A 235 -1.02 15.81 -5.04
C ASP A 235 -1.02 17.11 -5.85
N ALA A 236 -0.85 16.99 -7.17
CA ALA A 236 -0.95 18.12 -8.06
C ALA A 236 -2.39 18.59 -7.87
N ALA A 237 -2.55 19.66 -7.09
CA ALA A 237 -3.81 20.33 -6.83
C ALA A 237 -4.44 20.93 -8.11
N GLY A 238 -3.91 20.56 -9.28
CA GLY A 238 -4.33 21.01 -10.59
C GLY A 238 -5.29 20.05 -11.26
N SER A 239 -6.04 20.61 -12.21
CA SER A 239 -6.87 19.88 -13.15
C SER A 239 -6.05 19.18 -14.26
N SER A 240 -4.72 19.13 -14.15
CA SER A 240 -3.79 18.59 -15.15
C SER A 240 -2.69 17.75 -14.50
N ARG A 241 -2.20 16.73 -15.21
CA ARG A 241 -1.01 15.92 -14.83
C ARG A 241 -0.24 15.47 -16.07
N LEU A 242 1.06 15.19 -15.92
CA LEU A 242 1.83 14.46 -16.93
C LEU A 242 1.74 12.96 -16.68
N VAL A 243 1.55 12.19 -17.75
CA VAL A 243 1.71 10.73 -17.72
C VAL A 243 2.67 10.29 -18.82
N TRP A 244 3.40 9.21 -18.60
CA TRP A 244 4.31 8.63 -19.58
C TRP A 244 3.70 7.34 -20.11
N LEU A 245 3.33 7.35 -21.39
CA LEU A 245 2.80 6.18 -22.08
C LEU A 245 3.95 5.34 -22.62
N LEU A 246 3.95 4.05 -22.30
CA LEU A 246 4.97 3.09 -22.67
C LEU A 246 4.44 2.18 -23.76
N THR A 247 5.28 1.87 -24.76
CA THR A 247 5.02 0.81 -25.73
C THR A 247 6.10 -0.25 -25.59
N TYR A 248 5.69 -1.49 -25.30
CA TYR A 248 6.60 -2.61 -25.11
C TYR A 248 6.26 -3.74 -26.06
N ASP A 249 7.26 -4.22 -26.78
CA ASP A 249 7.19 -5.36 -27.68
C ASP A 249 8.02 -6.53 -27.10
N PRO A 250 7.51 -7.77 -27.06
CA PRO A 250 8.26 -8.90 -26.52
C PRO A 250 9.59 -9.22 -27.25
N ARG A 251 9.75 -8.82 -28.51
CA ARG A 251 10.97 -9.05 -29.29
C ARG A 251 11.94 -7.87 -29.20
N HIS A 252 11.41 -6.65 -29.16
CA HIS A 252 12.21 -5.42 -29.24
C HIS A 252 12.31 -4.65 -27.90
N GLY A 253 11.66 -5.13 -26.84
CA GLY A 253 11.67 -4.49 -25.53
C GLY A 253 10.82 -3.22 -25.49
N LEU A 254 11.26 -2.22 -24.70
CA LEU A 254 10.58 -0.93 -24.63
C LEU A 254 10.91 -0.11 -25.89
N THR A 255 9.94 0.04 -26.78
CA THR A 255 10.15 0.63 -28.11
C THR A 255 9.82 2.12 -28.18
N ASP A 256 8.92 2.61 -27.33
CA ASP A 256 8.51 4.02 -27.34
C ASP A 256 8.07 4.50 -25.96
N ILE A 257 8.28 5.79 -25.71
CA ILE A 257 7.90 6.50 -24.49
C ILE A 257 7.33 7.86 -24.88
N ALA A 258 6.03 8.07 -24.65
CA ALA A 258 5.32 9.28 -25.03
C ALA A 258 4.77 10.04 -23.81
N PRO A 259 5.23 11.28 -23.55
CA PRO A 259 4.67 12.12 -22.50
C PRO A 259 3.35 12.75 -22.96
N VAL A 260 2.32 12.60 -22.13
CA VAL A 260 0.96 13.04 -22.41
C VAL A 260 0.41 13.84 -21.23
N GLU A 261 -0.13 15.02 -21.51
CA GLU A 261 -0.84 15.84 -20.53
C GLU A 261 -2.29 15.36 -20.43
N GLN A 262 -2.69 14.87 -19.26
CA GLN A 262 -4.07 14.52 -18.97
C GLN A 262 -4.73 15.61 -18.14
N LYS A 263 -5.99 15.90 -18.46
CA LYS A 263 -6.81 16.84 -17.69
C LYS A 263 -7.98 16.14 -17.04
N ARG A 264 -8.38 16.63 -15.86
CA ARG A 264 -9.51 16.11 -15.11
C ARG A 264 -10.78 16.83 -15.55
N ASP A 265 -11.80 16.06 -15.90
CA ASP A 265 -13.11 16.58 -16.27
C ASP A 265 -13.96 16.93 -15.03
N ALA A 266 -15.13 17.54 -15.27
CA ALA A 266 -16.07 17.91 -14.21
C ALA A 266 -16.64 16.72 -13.42
N ARG A 267 -16.55 15.49 -13.94
CA ARG A 267 -16.96 14.23 -13.28
C ARG A 267 -15.81 13.61 -12.49
N GLY A 268 -14.62 14.20 -12.56
CA GLY A 268 -13.43 13.77 -11.85
C GLY A 268 -12.63 12.68 -12.57
N LEU A 269 -12.95 12.37 -13.83
CA LEU A 269 -12.23 11.40 -14.68
C LEU A 269 -11.08 12.09 -15.43
N TRP A 270 -10.01 11.34 -15.70
CA TRP A 270 -8.89 11.83 -16.51
C TRP A 270 -9.20 11.67 -18.00
N SER A 271 -8.86 12.68 -18.79
CA SER A 271 -8.95 12.59 -20.25
C SER A 271 -7.91 11.60 -20.80
N LYS A 272 -8.10 11.14 -22.04
CA LYS A 272 -7.09 10.35 -22.77
C LYS A 272 -5.75 11.07 -22.93
N GLY A 273 -5.79 12.39 -22.77
CA GLY A 273 -4.64 13.28 -22.74
C GLY A 273 -4.19 13.77 -24.12
N ARG A 274 -3.32 14.79 -24.10
CA ARG A 274 -2.76 15.45 -25.28
C ARG A 274 -1.23 15.28 -25.27
N ALA A 275 -0.65 14.91 -26.41
CA ALA A 275 0.80 14.81 -26.56
C ALA A 275 1.48 16.13 -26.17
N VAL A 276 2.54 16.03 -25.36
CA VAL A 276 3.33 17.18 -24.91
C VAL A 276 4.46 17.44 -25.88
N GLY A 277 4.70 18.71 -26.23
CA GLY A 277 5.83 19.09 -27.07
C GLY A 277 7.15 18.88 -26.34
N LEU A 278 7.96 17.92 -26.82
CA LEU A 278 9.22 17.50 -26.17
C LEU A 278 10.21 18.65 -25.93
N LYS A 279 10.33 19.59 -26.89
CA LYS A 279 11.14 20.80 -26.71
C LYS A 279 10.73 21.59 -25.47
N ARG A 280 9.43 21.82 -25.30
CA ARG A 280 8.89 22.59 -24.18
C ARG A 280 9.09 21.81 -22.88
N LEU A 281 8.84 20.51 -22.89
CA LEU A 281 9.03 19.66 -21.71
C LEU A 281 10.50 19.66 -21.23
N ARG A 282 11.47 19.69 -22.15
CA ARG A 282 12.91 19.68 -21.83
C ARG A 282 13.49 21.03 -21.41
N PHE A 283 13.10 22.12 -22.08
CA PHE A 283 13.76 23.43 -21.96
C PHE A 283 12.88 24.52 -21.34
N GLU A 284 11.56 24.30 -21.28
CA GLU A 284 10.57 25.27 -20.81
C GLU A 284 9.68 24.63 -19.72
N SER A 285 10.25 23.75 -18.89
CA SER A 285 9.53 22.98 -17.86
C SER A 285 8.79 23.88 -16.86
N GLU A 286 9.29 25.09 -16.62
CA GLU A 286 8.67 26.11 -15.77
C GLU A 286 7.29 26.58 -16.27
N GLN A 287 6.98 26.40 -17.56
CA GLN A 287 5.65 26.72 -18.12
C GLN A 287 4.57 25.74 -17.70
N PHE A 288 4.94 24.61 -17.10
CA PHE A 288 4.01 23.59 -16.67
C PHE A 288 3.90 23.63 -15.13
N ASP A 289 2.72 24.00 -14.64
CA ASP A 289 2.40 24.12 -13.22
C ASP A 289 2.14 22.77 -12.52
N PHE A 290 2.08 21.68 -13.29
CA PHE A 290 1.75 20.34 -12.82
C PHE A 290 2.91 19.33 -12.85
N LEU A 291 4.10 19.72 -13.33
CA LEU A 291 5.23 18.79 -13.40
C LEU A 291 5.77 18.45 -12.02
N THR A 292 6.04 17.17 -11.81
CA THR A 292 6.71 16.69 -10.61
C THR A 292 8.24 16.73 -10.79
N PRO A 293 9.03 16.69 -9.70
CA PRO A 293 10.48 16.54 -9.81
C PRO A 293 10.92 15.30 -10.59
N GLN A 294 10.11 14.24 -10.58
CA GLN A 294 10.36 13.01 -11.34
C GLN A 294 10.12 13.24 -12.85
N ASP A 295 9.09 14.00 -13.22
CA ASP A 295 8.85 14.38 -14.62
C ASP A 295 9.97 15.24 -15.18
N ILE A 296 10.46 16.20 -14.38
CA ILE A 296 11.58 17.07 -14.77
C ILE A 296 12.84 16.24 -15.01
N ARG A 297 13.14 15.28 -14.11
CA ARG A 297 14.26 14.36 -14.27
C ARG A 297 14.11 13.50 -15.53
N ALA A 298 12.94 12.89 -15.74
CA ALA A 298 12.68 12.08 -16.93
C ALA A 298 12.78 12.90 -18.23
N ALA A 299 12.38 14.17 -18.20
CA ALA A 299 12.51 15.07 -19.34
C ALA A 299 13.97 15.30 -19.75
N GLU A 300 14.96 15.12 -18.86
CA GLU A 300 16.38 15.25 -19.21
C GLU A 300 16.84 14.24 -20.27
N ALA A 301 16.14 13.11 -20.40
CA ALA A 301 16.41 12.08 -21.41
C ALA A 301 16.00 12.51 -22.84
N ILE A 302 15.27 13.62 -22.99
CA ILE A 302 14.88 14.16 -24.30
C ILE A 302 16.12 14.72 -25.02
N THR A 303 16.39 14.22 -26.21
CA THR A 303 17.53 14.60 -27.04
C THR A 303 17.09 15.31 -28.32
N VAL A 304 18.04 15.98 -28.96
CA VAL A 304 17.85 16.54 -30.30
C VAL A 304 18.23 15.48 -31.32
N ALA A 305 17.28 15.05 -32.12
CA ALA A 305 17.51 14.20 -33.28
C ALA A 305 17.88 15.08 -34.48
N HIS A 306 19.03 14.80 -35.12
CA HIS A 306 19.31 15.32 -36.46
C HIS A 306 18.81 14.32 -37.49
N ARG A 307 17.75 14.65 -38.23
CA ARG A 307 17.34 13.85 -39.40
C ARG A 307 17.78 14.58 -40.68
N GLY A 308 18.48 13.86 -41.56
CA GLY A 308 19.32 14.39 -42.64
C GLY A 308 18.66 15.26 -43.71
N TYR A 309 19.55 15.98 -44.42
CA TYR A 309 19.53 16.76 -45.68
C TYR A 309 18.26 17.45 -46.25
N GLN A 310 17.04 17.14 -45.83
CA GLN A 310 15.80 17.70 -46.40
C GLN A 310 14.85 18.35 -45.38
N SER A 311 15.21 18.36 -44.08
CA SER A 311 14.47 19.05 -43.03
C SER A 311 15.34 20.13 -42.39
N THR A 312 14.89 21.38 -42.42
CA THR A 312 15.58 22.54 -41.83
C THR A 312 15.27 22.74 -40.33
N GLY A 313 14.54 21.82 -39.70
CA GLY A 313 14.11 21.94 -38.30
C GLY A 313 14.79 20.96 -37.35
N LEU A 314 15.15 21.43 -36.16
CA LEU A 314 15.58 20.59 -35.03
C LEU A 314 14.38 19.74 -34.57
N THR A 315 14.53 18.41 -34.59
CA THR A 315 13.56 17.47 -34.04
C THR A 315 14.01 17.00 -32.66
N TYR A 316 13.04 16.70 -31.78
CA TYR A 316 13.30 16.20 -30.44
C TYR A 316 12.73 14.79 -30.33
N GLU A 317 13.44 13.90 -29.64
CA GLU A 317 13.03 12.52 -29.44
C GLU A 317 13.34 12.06 -28.01
N ILE A 318 12.72 10.96 -27.61
CA ILE A 318 13.02 10.26 -26.36
C ILE A 318 13.60 8.91 -26.75
N ASP A 319 14.84 8.68 -26.36
CA ASP A 319 15.47 7.37 -26.46
C ASP A 319 14.99 6.51 -25.27
N PRO A 320 14.24 5.41 -25.50
CA PRO A 320 13.76 4.55 -24.43
C PRO A 320 14.87 4.00 -23.53
N GLN A 321 16.06 3.72 -24.07
CA GLN A 321 17.17 3.18 -23.29
C GLN A 321 17.74 4.21 -22.31
N ARG A 322 17.73 5.49 -22.68
CA ARG A 322 18.16 6.59 -21.81
C ARG A 322 17.08 7.02 -20.83
N ALA A 323 15.83 6.97 -21.25
CA ALA A 323 14.70 7.41 -20.44
C ALA A 323 14.28 6.38 -19.38
N ALA A 324 14.39 5.07 -19.66
CA ALA A 324 13.96 4.04 -18.72
C ALA A 324 14.61 4.14 -17.33
N PRO A 325 15.94 4.33 -17.18
CA PRO A 325 16.55 4.57 -15.86
C PRO A 325 15.97 5.76 -15.11
N MET A 326 15.62 6.84 -15.83
CA MET A 326 15.08 8.06 -15.24
C MET A 326 13.60 7.91 -14.82
N LEU A 327 12.91 6.90 -15.36
CA LEU A 327 11.53 6.56 -15.07
C LEU A 327 11.37 5.46 -14.00
N VAL A 328 12.48 4.91 -13.49
CA VAL A 328 12.44 3.98 -12.35
C VAL A 328 11.75 4.65 -11.16
N ASN A 329 10.80 3.94 -10.55
CA ASN A 329 9.92 4.40 -9.47
C ASN A 329 9.04 5.60 -9.81
N HIS A 330 8.87 5.93 -11.10
CA HIS A 330 7.99 7.02 -11.51
C HIS A 330 6.52 6.68 -11.22
N PRO A 331 5.74 7.60 -10.60
CA PRO A 331 4.39 7.26 -10.15
C PRO A 331 3.36 7.16 -11.28
N LEU A 332 3.60 7.76 -12.45
CA LEU A 332 2.60 7.91 -13.52
C LEU A 332 3.04 7.32 -14.87
N LEU A 333 3.34 6.01 -14.88
CA LEU A 333 3.59 5.25 -16.11
C LEU A 333 2.37 4.39 -16.47
N PHE A 334 2.02 4.35 -17.75
CA PHE A 334 0.87 3.59 -18.25
C PHE A 334 1.21 2.97 -19.60
N TRP A 335 0.52 1.91 -20.01
CA TRP A 335 0.68 1.39 -21.36
C TRP A 335 -0.04 2.27 -22.40
N SER A 336 0.52 2.38 -23.59
CA SER A 336 -0.06 3.17 -24.68
C SER A 336 -1.37 2.58 -25.22
N ASP A 337 -1.50 1.25 -25.21
CA ASP A 337 -2.70 0.49 -25.60
C ASP A 337 -3.74 0.41 -24.47
N LEU A 338 -3.29 0.43 -23.20
CA LEU A 338 -4.11 0.35 -22.00
C LEU A 338 -3.78 1.50 -21.02
N PRO A 339 -4.22 2.74 -21.31
CA PRO A 339 -3.87 3.93 -20.53
C PRO A 339 -4.46 3.97 -19.10
N ASP A 340 -5.40 3.07 -18.79
CA ASP A 340 -5.94 2.88 -17.44
C ASP A 340 -5.11 1.89 -16.59
N MET A 341 -4.22 1.12 -17.24
CA MET A 341 -3.36 0.15 -16.57
C MET A 341 -2.02 0.79 -16.23
N ARG A 342 -1.82 1.07 -14.94
CA ARG A 342 -0.56 1.61 -14.41
C ARG A 342 0.55 0.57 -14.50
N VAL A 343 1.74 1.04 -14.85
CA VAL A 343 2.97 0.26 -14.93
C VAL A 343 3.93 0.72 -13.84
N GLU A 344 4.55 -0.23 -13.17
CA GLU A 344 5.68 0.01 -12.28
C GLU A 344 6.98 -0.27 -13.03
N MET A 345 7.94 0.63 -12.94
CA MET A 345 9.29 0.41 -13.45
C MET A 345 10.25 0.37 -12.27
N LEU A 346 10.93 -0.76 -12.09
CA LEU A 346 11.81 -0.99 -10.94
C LEU A 346 13.26 -1.17 -11.41
N SER A 347 14.20 -0.73 -10.57
CA SER A 347 15.61 -1.06 -10.76
C SER A 347 15.83 -2.54 -10.48
N GLY A 348 16.67 -3.18 -11.29
CA GLY A 348 17.17 -4.51 -11.05
C GLY A 348 18.68 -4.57 -11.21
N GLU A 349 19.24 -5.69 -10.75
CA GLU A 349 20.63 -6.05 -10.96
C GLU A 349 20.67 -7.31 -11.83
N PRO A 350 21.76 -7.56 -12.58
CA PRO A 350 21.95 -8.85 -13.21
C PRO A 350 22.16 -9.92 -12.14
N GLU A 351 21.65 -11.11 -12.41
CA GLU A 351 21.70 -12.27 -11.53
C GLU A 351 22.39 -13.45 -12.25
N LEU A 352 23.30 -14.15 -11.57
CA LEU A 352 23.94 -15.35 -12.11
C LEU A 352 23.23 -16.60 -11.59
N LEU A 353 22.29 -17.12 -12.39
CA LEU A 353 21.55 -18.33 -12.05
C LEU A 353 22.42 -19.58 -12.16
N VAL A 354 22.38 -20.39 -11.12
CA VAL A 354 23.06 -21.69 -11.04
C VAL A 354 22.02 -22.80 -11.01
N LYS A 355 21.97 -23.62 -12.07
CA LYS A 355 21.06 -24.77 -12.17
C LYS A 355 21.83 -26.08 -12.09
N ARG A 356 21.49 -26.91 -11.11
CA ARG A 356 22.11 -28.23 -10.92
C ARG A 356 21.35 -29.30 -11.70
N SER A 357 22.07 -30.09 -12.50
CA SER A 357 21.58 -31.28 -13.21
C SER A 357 22.46 -32.50 -12.88
N PRO A 358 22.00 -33.74 -13.11
CA PRO A 358 22.80 -34.93 -12.83
C PRO A 358 24.13 -34.92 -13.62
N GLY A 359 25.24 -34.72 -12.93
CA GLY A 359 26.59 -34.71 -13.50
C GLY A 359 27.13 -33.35 -13.97
N ASN A 360 26.29 -32.32 -14.08
CA ASN A 360 26.66 -30.99 -14.60
C ASN A 360 26.01 -29.84 -13.82
N LEU A 361 26.72 -28.72 -13.74
CA LEU A 361 26.24 -27.42 -13.28
C LEU A 361 26.09 -26.50 -14.50
N GLU A 362 24.95 -25.84 -14.63
CA GLU A 362 24.70 -24.86 -15.68
C GLU A 362 24.63 -23.46 -15.06
N LEU A 363 25.45 -22.53 -15.56
CA LEU A 363 25.46 -21.13 -15.15
C LEU A 363 24.90 -20.25 -16.26
N ARG A 364 23.99 -19.34 -15.91
CA ARG A 364 23.38 -18.40 -16.86
C ARG A 364 23.20 -17.03 -16.24
N LEU A 365 23.49 -15.98 -16.98
CA LEU A 365 23.22 -14.62 -16.55
C LEU A 365 21.78 -14.22 -16.91
N GLN A 366 21.06 -13.62 -15.97
CA GLN A 366 19.69 -13.16 -16.13
C GLN A 366 19.54 -11.67 -15.72
N PRO A 367 19.01 -10.79 -16.58
CA PRO A 367 18.64 -11.05 -17.97
C PRO A 367 19.87 -11.28 -18.87
N PRO A 368 19.69 -11.94 -20.04
CA PRO A 368 20.76 -12.04 -21.03
C PRO A 368 21.22 -10.64 -21.42
N ILE A 369 22.53 -10.44 -21.48
CA ILE A 369 23.11 -9.16 -21.91
C ILE A 369 23.22 -9.20 -23.43
N PRO A 370 22.55 -8.29 -24.15
CA PRO A 370 22.63 -8.24 -25.61
C PRO A 370 24.05 -7.85 -26.07
N ASP A 371 24.46 -8.40 -27.21
CA ASP A 371 25.75 -8.11 -27.88
C ASP A 371 25.80 -6.71 -28.53
N ASP A 372 24.81 -5.86 -28.27
CA ASP A 372 24.77 -4.48 -28.72
C ASP A 372 25.35 -3.52 -27.67
N ASN A 373 25.46 -2.24 -28.04
CA ASN A 373 25.93 -1.20 -27.12
C ASN A 373 24.83 -0.68 -26.17
N SER A 374 23.76 -1.44 -25.93
CA SER A 374 22.67 -1.01 -25.04
C SER A 374 23.17 -0.85 -23.61
N SER A 375 22.97 0.32 -23.01
CA SER A 375 23.38 0.57 -21.62
C SER A 375 22.45 -0.07 -20.58
N VAL A 376 21.28 -0.56 -21.01
CA VAL A 376 20.24 -1.09 -20.13
C VAL A 376 19.54 -2.30 -20.78
N VAL A 377 19.10 -3.23 -19.95
CA VAL A 377 18.13 -4.28 -20.33
C VAL A 377 16.81 -4.01 -19.64
N ILE A 378 15.72 -4.05 -20.42
CA ILE A 378 14.36 -3.81 -19.92
C ILE A 378 13.53 -5.06 -20.15
N SER A 379 13.11 -5.71 -19.07
CA SER A 379 12.31 -6.95 -19.12
C SER A 379 10.94 -6.76 -18.47
N LYS A 380 9.92 -7.40 -19.05
CA LYS A 380 8.56 -7.42 -18.51
C LYS A 380 8.39 -8.62 -17.58
N GLU A 381 8.38 -8.37 -16.27
CA GLU A 381 8.17 -9.41 -15.26
C GLU A 381 6.70 -9.81 -15.14
N THR A 382 5.80 -8.82 -15.19
CA THR A 382 4.35 -9.02 -15.11
C THR A 382 3.64 -8.05 -16.06
N PRO A 383 2.33 -8.19 -16.32
CA PRO A 383 1.58 -7.23 -17.13
C PRO A 383 1.69 -5.77 -16.68
N THR A 384 1.97 -5.51 -15.39
CA THR A 384 2.05 -4.17 -14.79
C THR A 384 3.44 -3.83 -14.25
N ARG A 385 4.48 -4.62 -14.55
CA ARG A 385 5.83 -4.39 -14.02
C ARG A 385 6.92 -4.60 -15.06
N LEU A 386 7.79 -3.61 -15.18
CA LEU A 386 9.05 -3.65 -15.91
C LEU A 386 10.23 -3.59 -14.94
N ARG A 387 11.26 -4.39 -15.21
CA ARG A 387 12.56 -4.31 -14.56
C ARG A 387 13.54 -3.66 -15.52
N VAL A 388 14.32 -2.71 -15.01
CA VAL A 388 15.40 -2.02 -15.72
C VAL A 388 16.71 -2.41 -15.06
N VAL A 389 17.58 -3.08 -15.80
CA VAL A 389 18.90 -3.50 -15.35
C VAL A 389 19.95 -2.67 -16.08
N ASN A 390 20.73 -1.88 -15.34
CA ASN A 390 21.85 -1.15 -15.91
C ASN A 390 23.00 -2.11 -16.22
N ILE A 391 23.56 -2.02 -17.43
CA ILE A 391 24.67 -2.86 -17.88
C ILE A 391 25.97 -2.10 -17.70
N LEU A 392 26.86 -2.62 -16.86
CA LEU A 392 28.23 -2.15 -16.69
C LEU A 392 29.20 -2.98 -17.55
N ASP A 393 30.40 -2.44 -17.79
CA ASP A 393 31.46 -3.14 -18.54
C ASP A 393 31.83 -4.49 -17.91
N GLU A 394 31.75 -4.59 -16.58
CA GLU A 394 31.99 -5.82 -15.84
C GLU A 394 30.94 -6.89 -16.15
N HIS A 395 29.67 -6.49 -16.26
CA HIS A 395 28.58 -7.40 -16.63
C HIS A 395 28.78 -7.96 -18.03
N ARG A 396 29.26 -7.14 -18.98
CA ARG A 396 29.60 -7.59 -20.34
C ARG A 396 30.75 -8.60 -20.35
N LYS A 397 31.77 -8.39 -19.53
CA LYS A 397 32.87 -9.36 -19.38
C LYS A 397 32.37 -10.69 -18.84
N ILE A 398 31.48 -10.66 -17.84
CA ILE A 398 30.87 -11.88 -17.29
C ILE A 398 30.02 -12.58 -18.34
N ALA A 399 29.18 -11.85 -19.08
CA ALA A 399 28.38 -12.41 -20.18
C ALA A 399 29.27 -13.02 -21.29
N ALA A 400 30.39 -12.39 -21.64
CA ALA A 400 31.33 -12.94 -22.62
C ALA A 400 32.01 -14.25 -22.16
N ILE A 401 32.19 -14.43 -20.84
CA ILE A 401 32.74 -15.67 -20.27
C ILE A 401 31.66 -16.77 -20.19
N VAL A 402 30.45 -16.41 -19.78
CA VAL A 402 29.35 -17.37 -19.57
C VAL A 402 28.67 -17.77 -20.88
N GLY A 403 28.64 -16.86 -21.87
CA GLY A 403 27.85 -17.02 -23.09
C GLY A 403 26.35 -17.18 -22.79
N ASP A 404 25.65 -17.94 -23.63
CA ASP A 404 24.24 -18.30 -23.39
C ASP A 404 24.07 -19.18 -22.14
N ALA A 405 25.03 -20.08 -21.91
CA ALA A 405 25.11 -20.95 -20.75
C ALA A 405 26.50 -21.58 -20.64
N LEU A 406 27.09 -21.54 -19.43
CA LEU A 406 28.34 -22.24 -19.13
C LEU A 406 28.02 -23.56 -18.43
N ASN A 407 28.38 -24.68 -19.07
CA ASN A 407 28.23 -26.01 -18.51
C ASN A 407 29.53 -26.48 -17.88
N VAL A 408 29.51 -26.78 -16.58
CA VAL A 408 30.67 -27.23 -15.83
C VAL A 408 30.42 -28.63 -15.26
N PRO A 409 31.37 -29.58 -15.34
CA PRO A 409 31.24 -30.89 -14.72
C PRO A 409 31.12 -30.79 -13.19
N ALA A 410 30.34 -31.67 -12.57
CA ALA A 410 30.09 -31.64 -11.12
C ALA A 410 31.36 -31.72 -10.25
N HIS A 411 32.45 -32.31 -10.75
CA HIS A 411 33.71 -32.41 -9.99
C HIS A 411 34.49 -31.07 -9.88
N ALA A 412 34.14 -30.05 -10.67
CA ALA A 412 34.75 -28.72 -10.63
C ALA A 412 33.88 -27.69 -9.87
N GLU A 413 32.85 -28.15 -9.15
CA GLU A 413 31.89 -27.30 -8.44
C GLU A 413 32.54 -26.35 -7.42
N GLU A 414 33.47 -26.84 -6.60
CA GLU A 414 34.15 -25.99 -5.60
C GLU A 414 34.97 -24.85 -6.24
N GLN A 415 35.57 -25.11 -7.40
CA GLN A 415 36.33 -24.10 -8.16
C GLN A 415 35.40 -23.03 -8.74
N VAL A 416 34.22 -23.44 -9.23
CA VAL A 416 33.19 -22.54 -9.75
C VAL A 416 32.61 -21.67 -8.63
N LEU A 417 32.23 -22.26 -7.49
CA LEU A 417 31.70 -21.50 -6.36
C LEU A 417 32.73 -20.52 -5.79
N SER A 418 34.01 -20.91 -5.75
CA SER A 418 35.09 -20.00 -5.35
C SER A 418 35.28 -18.84 -6.34
N ALA A 419 35.15 -19.09 -7.65
CA ALA A 419 35.23 -18.05 -8.67
C ALA A 419 34.02 -17.09 -8.60
N ILE A 420 32.82 -17.64 -8.38
CA ILE A 420 31.58 -16.86 -8.20
C ILE A 420 31.65 -15.99 -6.95
N SER A 421 32.14 -16.52 -5.83
CA SER A 421 32.34 -15.75 -4.60
C SER A 421 33.28 -14.56 -4.80
N ALA A 422 34.27 -14.67 -5.70
CA ALA A 422 35.20 -13.57 -6.00
C ALA A 422 34.57 -12.46 -6.86
N ILE A 423 33.49 -12.75 -7.59
CA ILE A 423 32.74 -11.79 -8.42
C ILE A 423 31.37 -11.42 -7.84
N SER A 424 31.03 -11.92 -6.64
CA SER A 424 29.74 -11.70 -5.98
C SER A 424 29.47 -10.23 -5.61
N SER A 425 30.48 -9.36 -5.63
CA SER A 425 30.29 -7.91 -5.49
C SER A 425 29.81 -7.22 -6.77
N LEU A 426 29.81 -7.94 -7.91
CA LEU A 426 29.50 -7.41 -9.24
C LEU A 426 28.15 -7.90 -9.78
N VAL A 427 27.65 -9.03 -9.27
CA VAL A 427 26.42 -9.70 -9.70
C VAL A 427 25.83 -10.44 -8.50
N THR A 428 24.50 -10.41 -8.35
CA THR A 428 23.79 -11.21 -7.33
C THR A 428 23.70 -12.67 -7.78
N VAL A 429 23.91 -13.65 -6.90
CA VAL A 429 23.99 -15.09 -7.25
C VAL A 429 22.76 -15.83 -6.76
#